data_AF-A0A831Z5A5-F1
#
_entry.id   AF-A0A831Z5A5-F1
#
_cell.length_a   1.000
_cell.length_b   1.000
_cell.length_c   1.000
_cell.angle_alpha   90.00
_cell.angle_beta   90.00
_cell.angle_gamma   90.00
#
_symmetry.space_group_name_H-M   'P 1'
#
loop_
_entity.id
_entity.type
_entity.pdbx_description
1 polymer ?
#
loop_
_entity_poly.entity_id
_entity_poly.type
_entity_poly.pdbx_seq_one_letter_code
_entity_poly.pdbx_strand_id
1 'polypeptide(L)'
;MANATAFLVTVYPDPFIVRLIGGVGMALGLVILGRRVVKNVGNELVEITPLTGLAVQVSVALILFVGTLLGLPLSGTHILVRAVIGVGLARGIWVNVKGLKEIAATWIATFREREL
;
A
#
# COMPACT_ATOMS: atom_id res chain seq x y z
N MET A 1 -1.86 9.70 0.10
CA MET A 1 -1.47 11.11 0.35
C MET A 1 -2.67 12.01 0.62
N ALA A 2 -3.77 11.88 -0.12
CA ALA A 2 -4.97 12.74 0.03
C ALA A 2 -5.46 12.94 1.48
N ASN A 3 -5.46 11.90 2.32
CA ASN A 3 -6.03 11.98 3.66
C ASN A 3 -5.16 12.74 4.67
N ALA A 4 -3.82 12.70 4.53
CA ALA A 4 -2.89 13.34 5.47
C ALA A 4 -2.61 14.80 5.09
N THR A 5 -2.68 15.13 3.80
CA THR A 5 -2.46 16.50 3.30
C THR A 5 -3.73 17.33 3.29
N ALA A 6 -4.92 16.74 3.52
CA ALA A 6 -6.20 17.45 3.52
C ALA A 6 -6.19 18.68 4.45
N PHE A 7 -5.64 18.54 5.65
CA PHE A 7 -5.48 19.65 6.60
C PHE A 7 -4.44 20.70 6.15
N LEU A 8 -3.39 20.28 5.44
CA LEU A 8 -2.37 21.20 4.94
C LEU A 8 -2.90 22.04 3.77
N VAL A 9 -3.76 21.47 2.93
CA VAL A 9 -4.42 22.20 1.82
C VAL A 9 -5.38 23.28 2.34
N THR A 10 -6.00 23.09 3.51
CA THR A 10 -6.89 24.12 4.10
C THR A 10 -6.13 25.30 4.70
N VAL A 11 -4.88 25.11 5.11
CA VAL A 11 -4.04 26.15 5.72
C VAL A 11 -3.11 26.82 4.71
N TYR A 12 -2.61 26.07 3.71
CA TYR A 12 -1.73 26.56 2.65
C TYR A 12 -2.33 26.26 1.28
N PRO A 13 -2.81 27.27 0.54
CA PRO A 13 -3.42 27.08 -0.78
C PRO A 13 -2.38 26.76 -1.88
N ASP A 14 -1.08 26.98 -1.62
CA ASP A 14 -0.03 26.70 -2.60
C ASP A 14 0.21 25.18 -2.77
N PRO A 15 -0.06 24.61 -3.97
CA PRO A 15 0.03 23.17 -4.18
C PRO A 15 1.46 22.61 -4.17
N PHE A 16 2.50 23.44 -4.29
CA PHE A 16 3.88 23.01 -4.32
C PHE A 16 4.38 22.74 -2.89
N ILE A 17 4.11 23.65 -1.96
CA ILE A 17 4.52 23.53 -0.55
C ILE A 17 3.90 22.29 0.11
N VAL A 18 2.61 22.04 -0.12
CA VAL A 18 1.90 20.89 0.45
C VAL A 18 2.49 19.55 -0.02
N ARG A 19 2.85 19.46 -1.30
CA ARG A 19 3.51 18.26 -1.86
C ARG A 19 4.88 18.04 -1.27
N LEU A 20 5.65 19.12 -1.07
CA LEU A 20 7.01 19.07 -0.55
C LEU A 20 7.03 18.65 0.92
N ILE A 21 6.18 19.26 1.76
CA ILE A 21 6.01 18.88 3.17
C ILE A 21 5.50 17.42 3.28
N GLY A 22 4.50 17.04 2.49
CA GLY A 22 3.97 15.68 2.47
C GLY A 22 5.02 14.65 2.07
N GLY A 23 5.82 14.94 1.05
CA GLY A 23 6.91 14.07 0.59
C GLY A 23 8.02 13.91 1.63
N VAL A 24 8.48 15.01 2.21
CA VAL A 24 9.52 15.00 3.26
C VAL A 24 9.04 14.27 4.52
N GLY A 25 7.81 14.54 4.95
CA GLY A 25 7.20 13.86 6.10
C GLY A 25 7.08 12.35 5.89
N MET A 26 6.69 11.91 4.69
CA MET A 26 6.67 10.48 4.34
C MET A 26 8.08 9.86 4.35
N ALA A 27 9.07 10.54 3.76
CA ALA A 27 10.44 10.04 3.72
C ALA A 27 11.01 9.86 5.13
N LEU A 28 10.82 10.85 6.01
CA LEU A 28 11.25 10.79 7.40
C LEU A 28 10.52 9.68 8.18
N GLY A 29 9.20 9.59 8.04
CA GLY A 29 8.40 8.52 8.66
C GLY A 29 8.87 7.12 8.25
N LEU A 30 9.21 6.94 6.97
CA LEU A 30 9.73 5.66 6.46
C LEU A 30 11.12 5.34 7.02
N VAL A 31 12.02 6.31 7.14
CA VAL A 31 13.37 6.09 7.69
C VAL A 31 13.31 5.71 9.18
N ILE A 32 12.45 6.37 9.96
CA ILE A 32 12.35 6.16 11.41
C ILE A 32 11.61 4.86 11.74
N LEU A 33 10.47 4.60 11.09
CA LEU A 33 9.55 3.52 11.44
C LEU A 33 9.55 2.35 10.45
N GLY A 34 9.95 2.58 9.20
CA GLY A 34 9.83 1.59 8.11
C GLY A 34 10.59 0.30 8.38
N ARG A 35 11.78 0.37 9.02
CA ARG A 35 12.56 -0.84 9.36
C ARG A 35 11.84 -1.78 10.32
N ARG A 36 11.03 -1.25 11.25
CA ARG A 36 10.24 -2.09 12.19
C ARG A 36 9.02 -2.69 11.49
N VAL A 37 8.35 -1.92 10.65
CA VAL A 37 7.15 -2.37 9.93
C VAL A 37 7.49 -3.49 8.95
N VAL A 38 8.55 -3.34 8.14
CA VAL A 38 8.96 -4.37 7.18
C VAL A 38 9.35 -5.67 7.88
N LYS A 39 10.00 -5.60 9.04
CA LYS A 39 10.42 -6.77 9.80
C LYS A 39 9.25 -7.55 10.40
N ASN A 40 8.15 -6.88 10.74
CA ASN A 40 7.00 -7.48 11.43
C ASN A 40 5.92 -7.98 10.46
N VAL A 41 5.74 -7.34 9.30
CA VAL A 41 4.65 -7.65 8.33
C VAL A 41 5.09 -8.66 7.26
N GLY A 42 6.40 -8.82 7.03
CA GLY A 42 6.97 -9.43 5.84
C GLY A 42 6.59 -10.89 5.52
N ASN A 43 5.99 -11.65 6.45
CA ASN A 43 5.71 -13.07 6.28
C ASN A 43 4.26 -13.50 6.59
N GLU A 44 3.32 -12.57 6.79
CA GLU A 44 1.93 -12.96 7.16
C GLU A 44 1.16 -13.66 6.04
N LEU A 45 1.48 -13.35 4.77
CA LEU A 45 0.78 -13.88 3.60
C LEU A 45 1.61 -14.85 2.77
N VAL A 46 2.84 -14.47 2.45
CA VAL A 46 3.78 -15.22 1.62
C VAL A 46 5.18 -14.91 2.14
N GLU A 47 6.10 -15.88 2.09
CA GLU A 47 7.50 -15.63 2.42
C GLU A 47 8.15 -14.71 1.37
N ILE A 48 8.42 -13.46 1.77
CA ILE A 48 8.97 -12.45 0.88
C ILE A 48 10.49 -12.37 1.03
N THR A 49 11.20 -12.80 -0.02
CA THR A 49 12.63 -12.55 -0.19
C THR A 49 12.86 -11.17 -0.82
N PRO A 50 14.04 -10.53 -0.66
CA PRO A 50 14.30 -9.19 -1.22
C PRO A 50 14.02 -9.07 -2.72
N LEU A 51 14.35 -10.10 -3.51
CA LEU A 51 14.04 -10.15 -4.96
C LEU A 51 12.54 -10.17 -5.23
N THR A 52 11.81 -10.99 -4.48
CA THR A 52 10.34 -11.11 -4.58
C THR A 52 9.67 -9.79 -4.19
N GLY A 53 10.15 -9.15 -3.11
CA GLY A 53 9.66 -7.85 -2.66
C GLY A 53 9.84 -6.75 -3.71
N LEU A 54 11.00 -6.74 -4.39
CA LEU A 54 11.25 -5.83 -5.49
C LEU A 54 10.33 -6.09 -6.68
N ALA A 55 10.12 -7.36 -7.06
CA ALA A 55 9.17 -7.72 -8.12
C ALA A 55 7.73 -7.28 -7.80
N VAL A 56 7.29 -7.45 -6.55
CA VAL A 56 5.99 -6.96 -6.07
C VAL A 56 5.92 -5.44 -6.19
N GLN A 57 6.93 -4.71 -5.71
CA GLN A 57 6.93 -3.24 -5.76
C GLN A 57 6.93 -2.68 -7.18
N VAL A 58 7.70 -3.28 -8.11
CA VAL A 58 7.69 -2.89 -9.52
C VAL A 58 6.30 -3.12 -10.13
N SER A 59 5.67 -4.26 -9.85
CA SER A 59 4.33 -4.57 -10.35
C SER A 59 3.28 -3.58 -9.82
N VAL A 60 3.33 -3.27 -8.52
CA VAL A 60 2.44 -2.29 -7.89
C VAL A 60 2.66 -0.90 -8.47
N ALA A 61 3.91 -0.47 -8.61
CA ALA A 61 4.26 0.83 -9.16
C ALA A 61 3.75 0.97 -10.61
N LEU A 62 3.90 -0.06 -11.43
CA LEU A 62 3.42 -0.07 -12.80
C LEU A 62 1.89 0.08 -12.87
N ILE A 63 1.15 -0.70 -12.08
CA ILE A 63 -0.32 -0.64 -12.05
C ILE A 63 -0.79 0.73 -11.58
N LEU A 64 -0.18 1.28 -10.52
CA LEU A 64 -0.50 2.61 -10.03
C LEU A 64 -0.16 3.70 -11.03
N PHE A 65 0.97 3.58 -11.72
CA PHE A 65 1.38 4.53 -12.75
C PHE A 65 0.36 4.57 -13.89
N VAL A 66 0.00 3.40 -14.44
CA VAL A 66 -1.02 3.30 -15.49
C VAL A 66 -2.39 3.81 -15.00
N GLY A 67 -2.81 3.44 -13.79
CA GLY A 67 -4.05 3.94 -13.20
C GLY A 67 -4.07 5.45 -13.02
N THR A 68 -2.93 6.04 -12.66
CA THR A 68 -2.77 7.49 -12.53
C THR A 68 -2.87 8.19 -13.88
N LEU A 69 -2.27 7.62 -14.94
CA LEU A 69 -2.41 8.13 -16.32
C LEU A 69 -3.86 8.11 -16.81
N LEU A 70 -4.62 7.10 -16.40
CA LEU A 70 -6.05 6.95 -16.74
C LEU A 70 -6.99 7.76 -15.82
N GLY A 71 -6.46 8.43 -14.79
CA GLY A 71 -7.27 9.17 -13.82
C GLY A 71 -8.15 8.30 -12.91
N LEU A 72 -7.85 7.00 -12.81
CA LEU A 72 -8.64 6.05 -12.02
C LEU A 72 -8.23 6.08 -10.53
N PRO A 73 -9.17 6.24 -9.59
CA PRO A 73 -8.88 6.16 -8.16
C PRO A 73 -8.63 4.70 -7.74
N LEU A 74 -7.37 4.26 -7.83
CA LEU A 74 -6.97 2.90 -7.46
C LEU A 74 -6.57 2.77 -5.98
N SER A 75 -6.95 1.66 -5.35
CA SER A 75 -6.58 1.33 -3.97
C SER A 75 -5.22 0.62 -3.91
N GLY A 76 -4.21 1.28 -3.33
CA GLY A 76 -2.86 0.73 -3.19
C GLY A 76 -2.78 -0.58 -2.40
N THR A 77 -3.59 -0.73 -1.35
CA THR A 77 -3.63 -1.95 -0.53
C THR A 77 -4.11 -3.16 -1.32
N HIS A 78 -5.17 -3.01 -2.13
CA HIS A 78 -5.67 -4.10 -2.96
C HIS A 78 -4.66 -4.53 -4.02
N ILE A 79 -3.99 -3.57 -4.64
CA ILE A 79 -2.96 -3.86 -5.65
C ILE A 79 -1.78 -4.59 -5.01
N LEU A 80 -1.33 -4.15 -3.84
CA LEU A 80 -0.26 -4.79 -3.09
C LEU A 80 -0.61 -6.25 -2.74
N VAL A 81 -1.78 -6.50 -2.16
CA VAL A 81 -2.21 -7.85 -1.78
C VAL A 81 -2.31 -8.76 -3.01
N ARG A 82 -2.89 -8.27 -4.11
CA ARG A 82 -2.97 -9.03 -5.37
C ARG A 82 -1.58 -9.35 -5.94
N ALA A 83 -0.64 -8.40 -5.90
CA ALA A 83 0.72 -8.62 -6.35
C ALA A 83 1.48 -9.66 -5.49
N VAL A 84 1.31 -9.62 -4.16
CA VAL A 84 1.91 -10.59 -3.24
C VAL A 84 1.39 -12.01 -3.50
N ILE A 85 0.07 -12.17 -3.67
CA ILE A 85 -0.54 -13.45 -4.02
C ILE A 85 -0.02 -13.93 -5.37
N GLY A 86 0.05 -13.04 -6.36
CA GLY A 86 0.55 -13.35 -7.70
C GLY A 86 1.97 -13.90 -7.68
N VAL A 87 2.88 -13.30 -6.89
CA VAL A 87 4.25 -13.83 -6.78
C VAL A 87 4.30 -15.13 -5.97
N GLY A 88 3.46 -15.30 -4.95
CA GLY A 88 3.34 -16.57 -4.23
C GLY A 88 2.94 -17.72 -5.15
N LEU A 89 1.94 -17.49 -6.00
CA LEU A 89 1.49 -18.45 -7.03
C LEU A 89 2.57 -18.70 -8.09
N ALA A 90 3.24 -17.66 -8.59
CA ALA A 90 4.29 -17.79 -9.60
C ALA A 90 5.52 -18.58 -9.09
N ARG A 91 5.81 -18.49 -7.79
CA ARG A 91 6.89 -19.26 -7.14
C ARG A 91 6.45 -20.66 -6.69
N GLY A 92 5.15 -20.99 -6.76
CA GLY A 92 4.61 -22.25 -6.27
C GLY A 92 4.76 -22.44 -4.75
N ILE A 93 4.91 -21.36 -3.99
CA ILE A 93 5.08 -21.39 -2.53
C ILE A 93 3.75 -21.27 -1.81
N TRP A 94 3.70 -21.75 -0.58
CA TRP A 94 2.48 -21.71 0.25
C TRP A 94 2.00 -20.28 0.47
N VAL A 95 0.72 -20.03 0.19
CA VAL A 95 0.03 -18.76 0.47
C VAL A 95 -0.87 -18.96 1.68
N ASN A 96 -0.73 -18.09 2.69
CA ASN A 96 -1.58 -18.14 3.87
C ASN A 96 -3.01 -17.65 3.57
N VAL A 97 -3.85 -18.59 3.17
CA VAL A 97 -5.27 -18.33 2.86
C VAL A 97 -6.10 -17.88 4.07
N LYS A 98 -5.67 -18.19 5.30
CA LYS A 98 -6.36 -17.72 6.52
C LYS A 98 -6.11 -16.23 6.71
N GLY A 99 -4.85 -15.79 6.65
CA GLY A 99 -4.50 -14.37 6.71
C GLY A 99 -5.13 -13.57 5.58
N LEU A 100 -5.19 -14.15 4.37
CA LEU A 100 -5.90 -13.52 3.25
C LEU A 100 -7.39 -13.32 3.53
N LYS A 101 -8.06 -14.30 4.13
CA LYS A 101 -9.48 -14.21 4.52
C LYS A 101 -9.71 -13.19 5.62
N GLU A 102 -8.80 -13.09 6.59
CA GLU A 102 -8.88 -12.07 7.65
C GLU A 102 -8.78 -10.66 7.06
N ILE A 103 -7.81 -10.41 6.18
CA ILE A 103 -7.66 -9.14 5.49
C ILE A 103 -8.92 -8.81 4.66
N ALA A 104 -9.45 -9.79 3.93
CA ALA A 104 -10.68 -9.61 3.15
C ALA A 104 -11.89 -9.33 4.06
N ALA A 105 -11.99 -10.00 5.20
CA ALA A 105 -13.04 -9.76 6.19
C ALA A 105 -12.94 -8.34 6.78
N THR A 106 -11.73 -7.86 7.06
CA THR A 106 -11.50 -6.48 7.52
C THR A 106 -11.96 -5.46 6.49
N TRP A 107 -11.72 -5.69 5.20
CA TRP A 107 -12.20 -4.78 4.15
C TRP A 107 -13.72 -4.73 4.08
N ILE A 108 -14.38 -5.88 4.14
CA ILE A 108 -15.85 -5.96 4.16
C ILE A 108 -16.40 -5.25 5.40
N ALA A 109 -15.80 -5.47 6.57
CA ALA A 109 -16.18 -4.79 7.81
C ALA A 109 -16.02 -3.26 7.69
N THR A 110 -14.87 -2.79 7.16
CA THR A 110 -14.56 -1.37 6.98
C THR A 110 -15.55 -0.68 6.04
N PHE A 111 -16.00 -1.36 4.98
CA PHE A 111 -17.03 -0.83 4.10
C PHE A 111 -18.40 -0.80 4.78
N ARG A 112 -18.74 -1.83 5.57
CA ARG A 112 -20.03 -1.91 6.25
C ARG A 112 -20.23 -0.83 7.31
N GLU A 113 -19.16 -0.38 7.97
CA GLU A 113 -19.21 0.71 8.95
C GLU A 113 -19.42 2.10 8.35
N ARG A 114 -19.28 2.28 7.03
CA ARG A 114 -19.52 3.58 6.36
C ARG A 114 -20.95 3.82 5.89
N GLU A 115 -21.86 2.86 6.10
CA GLU A 115 -23.26 2.94 5.67
C GLU A 115 -24.26 3.08 6.84
N LEU A 116 -23.77 3.21 8.09
CA LEU A 116 -24.56 3.49 9.30
C LEU A 116 -24.25 4.89 9.84
#